data_AF-A0A5Q4SBS9-F1
#
_entry.id   AF-A0A5Q4SBS9-F1
#
_cell.length_a   1.000
_cell.length_b   1.000
_cell.length_c   1.000
_cell.angle_alpha   90.00
_cell.angle_beta   90.00
_cell.angle_gamma   90.00
#
_symmetry.space_group_name_H-M   'P 1'
#
loop_
_entity.id
_entity.type
_entity.pdbx_description
1 polymer ?
#
loop_
_entity_poly.entity_id
_entity_poly.type
_entity_poly.pdbx_seq_one_letter_code
_entity_poly.pdbx_strand_id
1 'polypeptide(L)'
;MTRIDGQRSATVTAKPTVDDTGAVSTALQKKIDALDLPDGATATIGGVTQEQDDANTKLMLAMLAAVAIVFILLVATFRSLIQPLILLVSIPFAATGAIGTRAKMVASAVIRIGRRR
;
A
#
# COMPACT_ATOMS: atom_id res chain seq x y z
N MET A 1 -31.53 -10.31 -6.81
CA MET A 1 -30.83 -11.39 -6.07
C MET A 1 -29.48 -11.60 -6.76
N THR A 2 -28.48 -10.77 -6.46
CA THR A 2 -27.16 -10.87 -7.10
C THR A 2 -26.31 -11.81 -6.25
N ARG A 3 -25.93 -12.95 -6.82
CA ARG A 3 -25.11 -13.96 -6.16
C ARG A 3 -23.66 -13.68 -6.53
N ILE A 4 -22.81 -13.46 -5.53
CA ILE A 4 -21.36 -13.38 -5.71
C ILE A 4 -20.80 -14.63 -5.03
N ASP A 5 -20.03 -15.44 -5.75
CA ASP A 5 -19.41 -16.69 -5.26
C ASP A 5 -20.36 -17.71 -4.62
N GLY A 6 -21.58 -17.86 -5.14
CA GLY A 6 -22.51 -18.91 -4.68
C GLY A 6 -23.21 -18.63 -3.34
N GLN A 7 -22.88 -17.53 -2.66
CA GLN A 7 -23.54 -17.08 -1.41
C GLN A 7 -24.57 -15.98 -1.70
N ARG A 8 -25.63 -15.87 -0.88
CA ARG A 8 -26.59 -14.76 -0.97
C ARG A 8 -25.84 -13.47 -0.60
N SER A 9 -25.60 -12.61 -1.59
CA SER A 9 -24.90 -11.34 -1.39
C SER A 9 -25.87 -10.18 -1.48
N ALA A 10 -25.69 -9.18 -0.60
CA ALA A 10 -26.40 -7.91 -0.64
C ALA A 10 -25.35 -6.81 -0.87
N THR A 11 -25.31 -6.25 -2.07
CA THR A 11 -24.37 -5.20 -2.45
C THR A 11 -24.87 -3.86 -1.93
N VAL A 12 -24.13 -3.24 -0.99
CA VAL A 12 -24.41 -1.90 -0.48
C VAL A 12 -23.45 -0.91 -1.14
N THR A 13 -23.96 -0.08 -2.04
CA THR A 13 -23.16 0.93 -2.73
C THR A 13 -23.14 2.22 -1.91
N ALA A 14 -21.96 2.65 -1.48
CA ALA A 14 -21.75 3.93 -0.81
C ALA A 14 -20.63 4.71 -1.52
N LYS A 15 -20.89 5.98 -1.86
CA LYS A 15 -19.89 6.87 -2.46
C LYS A 15 -19.21 7.66 -1.34
N PRO A 16 -17.88 7.54 -1.13
CA PRO A 16 -17.19 8.38 -0.16
C PRO A 16 -17.31 9.85 -0.56
N THR A 17 -17.68 10.69 0.42
CA THR A 17 -17.77 12.16 0.26
C THR A 17 -16.40 12.85 0.41
N VAL A 18 -15.38 12.08 0.82
CA VAL A 18 -14.02 12.56 1.12
C VAL A 18 -13.04 11.93 0.13
N ASP A 19 -12.03 12.68 -0.29
CA ASP A 19 -11.04 12.25 -1.31
C ASP A 19 -10.12 11.11 -0.83
N ASP A 20 -10.00 10.94 0.49
CA ASP A 20 -9.14 9.93 1.11
C ASP A 20 -9.85 8.56 1.22
N THR A 21 -9.98 7.90 0.07
CA THR A 21 -10.55 6.55 -0.04
C THR A 21 -9.87 5.58 0.93
N GLY A 22 -8.55 5.68 1.14
CA GLY A 22 -7.81 4.81 2.08
C GLY A 22 -8.21 5.00 3.55
N ALA A 23 -8.44 6.25 3.98
CA ALA A 23 -8.87 6.53 5.35
C ALA A 23 -10.33 6.08 5.60
N VAL A 24 -11.19 6.27 4.60
CA VAL A 24 -12.59 5.81 4.65
C VAL A 24 -12.66 4.29 4.70
N SER A 25 -11.88 3.58 3.88
CA SER A 25 -11.84 2.12 3.86
C SER A 25 -11.30 1.55 5.17
N THR A 26 -10.26 2.15 5.74
CA THR A 26 -9.71 1.75 7.06
C THR A 26 -10.74 1.96 8.19
N ALA A 27 -11.47 3.08 8.15
CA ALA A 27 -12.51 3.39 9.13
C ALA A 27 -13.74 2.49 8.99
N LEU A 28 -14.12 2.14 7.75
CA LEU A 28 -15.19 1.17 7.49
C LEU A 28 -14.77 -0.22 7.97
N GLN A 29 -13.55 -0.66 7.68
CA GLN A 29 -13.04 -1.97 8.09
C GLN A 29 -13.09 -2.09 9.62
N LYS A 30 -12.58 -1.09 10.35
CA LYS A 30 -12.68 -1.03 11.82
C LYS A 30 -14.10 -1.08 12.35
N LYS A 31 -15.07 -0.46 11.65
CA LYS A 31 -16.48 -0.48 12.06
C LYS A 31 -17.11 -1.83 11.77
N ILE A 32 -16.78 -2.46 10.65
CA ILE A 32 -17.23 -3.81 10.28
C ILE A 32 -16.67 -4.84 11.26
N ASP A 33 -15.39 -4.74 11.61
CA ASP A 33 -14.73 -5.63 12.59
C ASP A 33 -15.27 -5.44 14.02
N ALA A 34 -15.82 -4.26 14.33
CA ALA A 34 -16.46 -3.96 15.61
C ALA A 34 -17.95 -4.30 15.66
N LEU A 35 -18.55 -4.70 14.53
CA LEU A 35 -19.91 -5.23 14.50
C LEU A 35 -19.84 -6.74 14.76
N ASP A 36 -20.62 -7.22 15.73
CA ASP A 36 -20.87 -8.65 15.91
C ASP A 36 -21.65 -9.18 14.71
N LEU A 37 -20.91 -9.69 13.71
CA LEU A 37 -21.49 -10.38 12.56
C LEU A 37 -21.89 -11.79 13.01
N PRO A 38 -23.15 -12.20 12.83
CA PRO A 38 -23.62 -13.54 13.21
C PRO A 38 -22.81 -14.63 12.50
N ASP A 39 -22.58 -15.75 13.19
CA ASP A 39 -21.75 -16.87 12.72
C ASP A 39 -22.05 -17.24 11.26
N GLY A 40 -21.06 -17.01 10.39
CA GLY A 40 -21.14 -17.34 8.96
C GLY A 40 -21.41 -16.16 8.01
N ALA A 41 -21.60 -14.93 8.50
CA ALA A 41 -21.65 -13.73 7.67
C ALA A 41 -20.25 -13.08 7.54
N THR A 42 -19.77 -12.89 6.31
CA THR A 42 -18.53 -12.15 6.01
C THR A 42 -18.85 -10.85 5.29
N ALA A 43 -18.40 -9.72 5.81
CA ALA A 43 -18.46 -8.44 5.14
C ALA A 43 -17.09 -8.06 4.61
N THR A 44 -16.96 -7.98 3.29
CA THR A 44 -15.72 -7.58 2.61
C THR A 44 -15.94 -6.24 1.93
N ILE A 45 -15.01 -5.32 2.13
CA ILE A 45 -14.97 -4.05 1.39
C ILE A 45 -14.40 -4.33 0.00
N GLY A 46 -15.29 -4.34 -1.00
CA GLY A 46 -14.90 -4.51 -2.41
C GLY A 46 -14.79 -3.19 -3.18
N GLY A 47 -14.39 -3.26 -4.45
CA GLY A 47 -14.32 -2.12 -5.37
C GLY A 47 -12.92 -1.49 -5.46
N VAL A 48 -12.85 -0.17 -5.66
CA VAL A 48 -11.60 0.56 -5.95
C VAL A 48 -10.52 0.37 -4.88
N THR A 49 -10.90 0.23 -3.61
CA THR A 49 -9.91 -0.05 -2.54
C THR A 49 -9.28 -1.43 -2.71
N GLN A 50 -10.09 -2.45 -3.01
CA GLN A 50 -9.58 -3.80 -3.25
C GLN A 50 -8.68 -3.83 -4.49
N GLU A 51 -9.05 -3.13 -5.57
CA GLU A 51 -8.21 -3.01 -6.76
C GLU A 51 -6.86 -2.33 -6.45
N GLN A 52 -6.85 -1.33 -5.56
CA GLN A 52 -5.64 -0.65 -5.11
C GLN A 52 -4.73 -1.58 -4.28
N ASP A 53 -5.31 -2.37 -3.36
CA ASP A 53 -4.57 -3.32 -2.53
C ASP A 53 -4.01 -4.48 -3.36
N ASP A 54 -4.78 -4.99 -4.31
CA ASP A 54 -4.33 -5.99 -5.28
C ASP A 54 -3.20 -5.45 -6.15
N ALA A 55 -3.30 -4.21 -6.63
CA ALA A 55 -2.24 -3.56 -7.40
C ALA A 55 -0.97 -3.39 -6.55
N ASN A 56 -1.10 -2.95 -5.30
CA ASN A 56 0.03 -2.81 -4.37
C ASN A 56 0.71 -4.16 -4.12
N THR A 57 -0.06 -5.23 -3.92
CA THR A 57 0.46 -6.59 -3.73
C THR A 57 1.21 -7.07 -4.97
N LYS A 58 0.65 -6.87 -6.16
CA LYS A 58 1.30 -7.20 -7.43
C LYS A 58 2.60 -6.42 -7.63
N LEU A 59 2.61 -5.13 -7.30
CA LEU A 59 3.80 -4.28 -7.34
C LEU A 59 4.87 -4.76 -6.36
N MET A 60 4.51 -5.09 -5.11
CA MET A 60 5.44 -5.64 -4.12
C MET A 60 6.06 -6.96 -4.57
N LEU A 61 5.23 -7.87 -5.13
CA LEU A 61 5.71 -9.15 -5.65
C LEU A 61 6.65 -8.95 -6.85
N ALA A 62 6.30 -8.03 -7.76
CA ALA A 62 7.16 -7.66 -8.89
C ALA A 62 8.49 -7.03 -8.42
N MET A 63 8.47 -6.17 -7.41
CA MET A 63 9.69 -5.58 -6.82
C MET A 63 10.59 -6.66 -6.23
N LEU A 64 10.02 -7.64 -5.52
CA LEU A 64 10.78 -8.73 -4.92
C LEU A 64 11.43 -9.62 -6.00
N ALA A 65 10.70 -9.91 -7.07
CA ALA A 65 11.24 -10.61 -8.24
C ALA A 65 12.37 -9.82 -8.92
N ALA A 66 12.20 -8.50 -9.09
CA ALA A 66 13.23 -7.63 -9.67
C ALA A 66 14.50 -7.60 -8.81
N VAL A 67 14.36 -7.50 -7.48
CA VAL A 67 15.48 -7.57 -6.53
C VAL A 67 16.21 -8.92 -6.64
N ALA A 68 15.48 -10.03 -6.75
CA ALA A 68 16.09 -11.35 -6.92
C ALA A 68 16.92 -11.45 -8.22
N ILE A 69 16.40 -10.92 -9.33
CA ILE A 69 17.12 -10.89 -10.61
C ILE A 69 18.38 -10.04 -10.50
N VAL A 70 18.28 -8.84 -9.93
CA VAL A 70 19.43 -7.95 -9.72
C VAL A 70 20.46 -8.60 -8.79
N PHE A 71 20.03 -9.27 -7.72
CA PHE A 71 20.92 -10.00 -6.83
C PHE A 71 21.75 -11.04 -7.60
N ILE A 72 21.10 -11.86 -8.44
CA ILE A 72 21.79 -12.88 -9.24
C ILE A 72 22.83 -12.23 -10.18
N LEU A 73 22.47 -11.11 -10.83
CA LEU A 73 23.39 -10.38 -11.71
C LEU A 73 24.60 -9.86 -10.93
N LEU A 74 24.39 -9.27 -9.75
CA LEU A 74 25.46 -8.73 -8.92
C LEU A 74 26.35 -9.83 -8.32
N VAL A 75 25.79 -10.98 -7.96
CA VAL A 75 26.57 -12.14 -7.51
C VAL A 75 27.46 -12.66 -8.64
N ALA A 76 26.93 -12.72 -9.87
CA ALA A 76 27.68 -13.13 -11.04
C ALA A 76 28.83 -12.17 -11.38
N THR A 77 28.64 -10.85 -11.22
CA THR A 77 29.68 -9.85 -11.52
C THR A 77 30.74 -9.76 -10.44
N PHE A 78 30.37 -9.72 -9.16
CA PHE A 78 31.32 -9.52 -8.06
C PHE A 78 31.92 -10.81 -7.51
N ARG A 79 31.40 -11.99 -7.92
CA ARG A 79 31.79 -13.31 -7.38
C ARG A 79 31.73 -13.34 -5.84
N SER A 80 30.88 -12.52 -5.24
CA SER A 80 30.73 -12.33 -3.80
C SER A 80 29.26 -12.24 -3.47
N LEU A 81 28.84 -12.90 -2.39
CA LEU A 81 27.44 -12.89 -1.92
C LEU A 81 27.14 -11.72 -0.98
N ILE A 82 28.16 -11.24 -0.25
CA ILE A 82 28.00 -10.21 0.78
C ILE A 82 27.92 -8.81 0.17
N GLN A 83 28.75 -8.51 -0.83
CA GLN A 83 28.77 -7.18 -1.46
C GLN A 83 27.42 -6.80 -2.10
N PRO A 84 26.76 -7.68 -2.89
CA PRO A 84 25.44 -7.40 -3.45
C PRO A 84 24.35 -7.20 -2.39
N LEU A 85 24.42 -7.98 -1.30
CA LEU A 85 23.41 -7.95 -0.24
C LEU A 85 23.45 -6.62 0.52
N ILE A 86 24.64 -6.10 0.83
CA ILE A 86 24.81 -4.77 1.44
C ILE A 86 24.22 -3.68 0.54
N LEU A 87 24.46 -3.76 -0.77
CA LEU A 87 23.95 -2.79 -1.74
C LEU A 87 22.42 -2.82 -1.81
N LEU A 88 21.81 -4.00 -1.87
CA LEU A 88 20.35 -4.16 -1.91
C LEU A 88 19.66 -3.68 -0.64
N VAL A 89 20.25 -3.89 0.55
CA VAL A 89 19.71 -3.36 1.81
C VAL A 89 19.86 -1.83 1.87
N SER A 90 20.89 -1.25 1.25
CA SER A 90 21.05 0.22 1.24
C SER A 90 19.96 0.95 0.44
N ILE A 91 19.36 0.33 -0.58
CA ILE A 91 18.35 0.95 -1.46
C ILE A 91 17.08 1.37 -0.70
N PRO A 92 16.38 0.49 0.06
CA PRO A 92 15.19 0.88 0.80
C PRO A 92 15.51 1.94 1.86
N PHE A 93 16.65 1.85 2.54
CA PHE A 93 17.08 2.86 3.52
C PHE A 93 17.31 4.24 2.87
N ALA A 94 17.95 4.27 1.68
CA ALA A 94 18.12 5.50 0.92
C ALA A 94 16.76 6.10 0.48
N ALA A 95 15.83 5.24 0.04
CA ALA A 95 14.49 5.66 -0.33
C ALA A 95 13.71 6.27 0.86
N THR A 96 13.75 5.64 2.04
CA THR A 96 13.13 6.18 3.25
C THR A 96 13.71 7.55 3.63
N GLY A 97 15.02 7.73 3.52
CA GLY A 97 15.68 9.01 3.76
C GLY A 97 15.26 10.10 2.77
N ALA A 98 15.10 9.75 1.49
CA ALA A 98 14.64 10.68 0.46
C ALA A 98 13.19 11.15 0.72
N ILE A 99 12.28 10.22 1.04
CA ILE A 99 10.87 10.53 1.33
C ILE A 99 10.76 11.47 2.53
N GLY A 100 11.46 11.16 3.63
CA GLY A 100 11.42 11.99 4.84
C GLY A 100 11.92 13.42 4.61
N THR A 101 12.97 13.57 3.79
CA THR A 101 13.52 14.89 3.45
C THR A 101 12.57 15.68 2.56
N ARG A 102 11.96 15.04 1.55
CA ARG A 102 10.98 15.67 0.65
C ARG A 102 9.76 16.16 1.43
N ALA A 103 9.24 15.34 2.35
CA ALA A 103 8.09 15.72 3.18
C ALA A 103 8.39 16.95 4.05
N LYS A 104 9.55 16.98 4.73
CA LYS A 104 9.98 18.16 5.50
C LYS A 104 10.18 19.40 4.62
N MET A 105 10.74 19.23 3.42
CA MET A 105 10.96 20.34 2.49
C MET A 105 9.63 20.99 2.07
N VAL A 106 8.65 20.17 1.67
CA VAL A 106 7.30 20.63 1.30
C VAL A 106 6.61 21.33 2.47
N ALA A 107 6.63 20.74 3.66
CA ALA A 107 6.06 21.38 4.86
C ALA A 107 6.72 22.73 5.14
N SER A 108 8.06 22.81 5.06
CA SER A 108 8.80 24.05 5.29
C SER A 108 8.54 25.12 4.22
N ALA A 109 8.22 24.72 2.99
CA ALA A 109 7.89 25.62 1.89
C ALA A 109 6.46 26.18 2.04
N VAL A 110 5.49 25.32 2.38
CA VAL A 110 4.10 25.71 2.66
C VAL A 110 4.03 26.68 3.85
N ILE A 111 4.74 26.37 4.95
CA ILE A 111 4.81 27.26 6.13
C ILE A 111 5.48 28.60 5.77
N ARG A 112 6.52 28.60 4.93
CA ARG A 112 7.18 29.85 4.49
C ARG A 112 6.29 30.73 3.64
N ILE A 113 5.47 30.13 2.78
CA ILE A 113 4.51 30.85 1.93
C ILE A 113 3.38 31.45 2.79
N GLY A 114 2.87 30.69 3.76
CA GLY A 114 1.83 31.17 4.68
C GLY A 114 2.27 32.29 5.61
N ARG A 115 3.56 32.40 5.94
CA ARG A 115 4.12 33.51 6.74
C ARG A 115 4.44 34.78 5.96
N ARG A 116 4.28 34.78 4.62
CA ARG A 116 4.53 35.94 3.74
C ARG A 116 3.26 36.64 3.26
N ARG A 117 2.09 36.24 3.75
CA ARG A 117 0.81 36.92 3.52
C ARG A 117 0.27 37.51 4.81
#